data_AF-A0A496XKJ4-F1
#
_entry.id   AF-A0A496XKJ4-F1
#
_cell.length_a   1.000
_cell.length_b   1.000
_cell.length_c   1.000
_cell.angle_alpha   90.00
_cell.angle_beta   90.00
_cell.angle_gamma   90.00
#
_symmetry.space_group_name_H-M   'P 1'
#
loop_
_entity.id
_entity.type
_entity.pdbx_description
1 polymer ?
#
loop_
_entity_poly.entity_id
_entity_poly.type
_entity_poly.pdbx_seq_one_letter_code
_entity_poly.pdbx_strand_id
1 'polypeptide(L)' 'MTEATRQQALSLSSGTVAFAACFASWTLFSILGVEIRDQLQLNYTQFALLLVAPILTGALSRLP' A
#
# COMPACT_ATOMS: atom_id res chain seq x y z
N MET A 1 -30.16 15.09 -13.45
CA MET A 1 -29.28 15.76 -12.44
C MET A 1 -28.92 14.78 -11.31
N THR A 2 -28.56 13.52 -11.64
CA THR A 2 -28.43 12.42 -10.65
C THR A 2 -27.17 11.57 -10.83
N GLU A 3 -26.42 11.74 -11.92
CA GLU A 3 -25.17 11.00 -12.18
C GLU A 3 -23.95 11.62 -11.49
N ALA A 4 -23.86 12.95 -11.43
CA ALA A 4 -22.71 13.66 -10.83
C ALA A 4 -22.53 13.35 -9.33
N THR A 5 -23.63 13.23 -8.58
CA THR A 5 -23.60 12.94 -7.13
C THR A 5 -23.16 11.50 -6.84
N ARG A 6 -23.51 10.54 -7.72
CA ARG A 6 -23.08 9.14 -7.59
C ARG A 6 -21.58 9.00 -7.83
N GLN A 7 -21.03 9.72 -8.81
CA GLN A 7 -19.58 9.76 -9.06
C GLN A 7 -18.80 10.47 -7.93
N GLN A 8 -19.38 11.49 -7.29
CA GLN A 8 -18.79 12.15 -6.13
C GLN A 8 -18.78 11.24 -4.88
N ALA A 9 -19.86 10.50 -4.63
CA ALA A 9 -19.92 9.53 -3.52
C ALA A 9 -18.94 8.36 -3.71
N LEU A 10 -18.74 7.92 -4.96
CA LEU A 10 -17.73 6.92 -5.32
C LEU A 10 -16.29 7.47 -5.22
N SER A 11 -16.07 8.76 -5.50
CA SER A 11 -14.75 9.40 -5.33
C SER A 11 -14.37 9.64 -3.86
N LEU A 12 -15.33 9.93 -2.98
CA LEU A 12 -15.05 10.05 -1.55
C LEU A 12 -14.65 8.70 -0.96
N SER A 13 -15.40 7.65 -1.30
CA SER A 13 -15.10 6.29 -0.81
C SER A 13 -13.81 5.73 -1.40
N SER A 14 -13.48 6.02 -2.67
CA SER A 14 -12.20 5.59 -3.26
C SER A 14 -10.99 6.23 -2.57
N GLY A 15 -11.08 7.50 -2.18
CA GLY A 15 -10.04 8.17 -1.39
C GLY A 15 -9.86 7.56 0.00
N THR A 16 -10.96 7.22 0.69
CA THR A 16 -10.91 6.54 1.99
C THR A 16 -10.30 5.14 1.88
N VAL A 17 -10.64 4.38 0.84
CA VAL A 17 -10.08 3.04 0.60
C VAL A 17 -8.59 3.11 0.22
N ALA A 18 -8.17 4.06 -0.61
CA ALA A 18 -6.76 4.25 -0.95
C ALA A 18 -5.91 4.62 0.27
N PHE A 19 -6.44 5.48 1.16
CA PHE A 19 -5.77 5.80 2.43
C PHE A 19 -5.70 4.59 3.37
N ALA A 20 -6.80 3.86 3.53
CA ALA A 20 -6.86 2.65 4.35
C ALA A 20 -5.93 1.55 3.82
N ALA A 21 -5.88 1.34 2.51
CA ALA A 21 -4.99 0.36 1.87
C ALA A 21 -3.51 0.72 2.06
N CYS A 22 -3.16 2.01 1.97
CA CYS A 22 -1.80 2.49 2.26
C CYS A 22 -1.39 2.19 3.71
N PHE A 23 -2.28 2.50 4.66
CA PHE A 23 -2.04 2.24 6.08
C PHE A 23 -1.95 0.75 6.42
N ALA A 24 -2.84 -0.06 5.83
CA ALA A 24 -2.84 -1.52 5.96
C ALA A 24 -1.55 -2.13 5.41
N SER A 25 -1.10 -1.67 4.23
CA SER A 25 0.12 -2.15 3.59
C SER A 25 1.35 -1.89 4.47
N TRP A 26 1.47 -0.69 5.05
CA TRP A 26 2.56 -0.34 5.98
C TRP A 26 2.57 -1.24 7.22
N THR A 27 1.38 -1.48 7.79
CA THR A 27 1.23 -2.29 9.00
C THR A 27 1.59 -3.75 8.75
N LEU A 28 1.08 -4.31 7.65
CA LEU A 28 1.38 -5.68 7.23
C LEU A 28 2.88 -5.87 7.03
N PHE A 29 3.55 -4.91 6.41
CA PHE A 29 4.98 -4.99 6.15
C PHE A 29 5.84 -4.80 7.41
N SER A 30 5.41 -3.99 8.37
CA SER A 30 6.09 -3.89 9.67
C SER A 30 6.05 -5.22 10.44
N ILE A 31 4.95 -5.97 10.33
CA ILE A 31 4.75 -7.25 11.01
C ILE A 31 5.48 -8.38 10.28
N LEU A 32 5.20 -8.57 8.98
CA LEU A 32 5.85 -9.59 8.14
C LEU A 32 7.35 -9.34 8.01
N GLY A 33 7.75 -8.08 8.18
CA GLY A 33 9.10 -7.66 8.02
C GLY A 33 10.09 -8.35 8.96
N VAL A 34 9.76 -8.34 10.25
CA VAL A 34 10.61 -8.96 11.27
C VAL A 34 10.75 -10.46 11.05
N GLU A 35 9.66 -11.15 10.71
CA GLU A 35 9.64 -12.58 10.44
C GLU A 35 10.42 -12.97 9.16
N ILE A 36 10.23 -12.27 8.04
CA ILE A 36 10.91 -12.60 6.77
C ILE A 36 12.43 -12.45 6.90
N ARG A 37 12.88 -11.44 7.65
CA ARG A 37 14.31 -11.23 7.89
C ARG A 37 14.94 -12.38 8.68
N ASP A 38 14.20 -12.93 9.64
CA ASP A 38 14.65 -14.05 10.49
C ASP A 38 14.59 -15.39 9.75
N GLN A 39 13.46 -15.66 9.07
CA GLN A 39 13.17 -16.93 8.37
C GLN A 39 14.11 -17.20 7.19
N LEU A 40 14.56 -16.16 6.48
CA LEU A 40 15.31 -16.34 5.23
C LEU A 40 16.82 -16.02 5.35
N GLN A 41 17.31 -15.66 6.55
CA GLN A 41 18.68 -15.17 6.78
C GLN A 41 19.14 -14.11 5.76
N LEU A 42 18.20 -13.33 5.24
CA LEU A 42 18.45 -12.40 4.14
C LEU A 42 19.17 -11.15 4.64
N ASN A 43 20.16 -10.70 3.85
CA ASN A 43 20.87 -9.45 4.12
C ASN A 43 19.89 -8.26 4.10
N TYR A 44 20.12 -7.26 4.96
CA TYR A 44 19.24 -6.12 5.25
C TYR A 44 18.66 -5.45 3.99
N THR A 45 19.43 -5.42 2.90
CA THR A 45 19.06 -4.80 1.62
C THR A 45 17.93 -5.54 0.89
N GLN A 46 17.97 -6.87 0.79
CA GLN A 46 16.92 -7.64 0.08
C GLN A 46 15.59 -7.57 0.83
N PHE A 47 15.70 -7.59 2.16
CA PHE A 47 14.58 -7.41 3.06
C PHE A 47 13.94 -6.01 2.92
N ALA A 48 14.77 -4.95 2.89
CA ALA A 48 14.31 -3.60 2.63
C ALA A 48 13.66 -3.45 1.25
N LEU A 49 14.16 -4.14 0.23
CA LEU A 49 13.60 -4.14 -1.13
C LEU A 49 12.18 -4.73 -1.17
N LEU A 50 11.95 -5.83 -0.44
CA LEU A 50 10.60 -6.36 -0.21
C LEU A 50 9.72 -5.30 0.48
N LEU A 51 10.20 -4.70 1.57
CA LEU A 51 9.52 -3.65 2.35
C LEU A 51 9.08 -2.44 1.52
N VAL A 52 9.87 -2.06 0.53
CA VAL A 52 9.62 -0.88 -0.30
C VAL A 52 8.68 -1.18 -1.47
N ALA A 53 8.43 -2.46 -1.82
CA ALA A 53 7.56 -2.85 -2.91
C ALA A 53 6.15 -2.19 -2.91
N PRO A 54 5.37 -2.17 -1.81
CA PRO A 54 4.05 -1.52 -1.80
C PRO A 54 4.12 0.00 -1.95
N ILE A 55 5.19 0.65 -1.46
CA ILE A 55 5.40 2.09 -1.62
C ILE A 55 5.74 2.39 -3.08
N LEU A 56 6.60 1.57 -3.70
CA LEU A 56 6.93 1.66 -5.12
C LEU A 56 5.70 1.41 -6.00
N THR A 57 4.91 0.38 -5.70
CA THR A 57 3.63 0.10 -6.37
C THR A 57 2.65 1.25 -6.21
N GLY A 58 2.50 1.82 -5.01
CA GLY A 58 1.64 2.98 -4.76
C GLY A 58 2.12 4.24 -5.49
N ALA A 59 3.44 4.43 -5.63
CA ALA A 59 4.02 5.52 -6.43
C ALA A 59 3.77 5.32 -7.93
N LEU A 60 3.89 4.08 -8.43
CA LEU A 60 3.59 3.72 -9.81
C LEU A 60 2.10 3.90 -10.13
N SER A 61 1.20 3.53 -9.21
CA SER A 61 -0.25 3.76 -9.38
C SER A 61 -0.64 5.25 -9.41
N ARG A 62 0.26 6.16 -9.01
CA ARG A 62 0.07 7.61 -9.13
C ARG A 62 0.63 8.20 -10.43
N LEU A 63 1.37 7.42 -11.23
CA LEU A 63 1.76 7.84 -12.57
C LEU A 63 0.57 7.62 -13.52
N PRO A 64 0.12 8.66 -14.25
CA PRO A 64 -1.03 8.59 -15.15
C PRO A 64 -0.76 7.74 -16.40
#